data_AF-A0A7W4W3C7-F1
#
_entry.id   AF-A0A7W4W3C7-F1
#
_cell.length_a   1.000
_cell.length_b   1.000
_cell.length_c   1.000
_cell.angle_alpha   90.00
_cell.angle_beta   90.00
_cell.angle_gamma   90.00
#
_symmetry.space_group_name_H-M   'P 1'
#
loop_
_entity.id
_entity.type
_entity.pdbx_description
1 polymer ?
#
loop_
_entity_poly.entity_id
_entity_poly.type
_entity_poly.pdbx_seq_one_letter_code
_entity_poly.pdbx_strand_id
1 'polypeptide(L)'
;MAAANEIALGVKAAFLYNFTKFIEWPASAADTNGRFNLCIAASLADTRQIERVVNGKSTQDKSIDVRFVSERGQLSDCHMLYSSGEAPYWSEQWLRETVTLPLVTVGEGEDFIERGGVIGLIIVDGKVRFVIHEARAREQGIVISSKLLSLAQRVVR
;
A
#
# COMPACT_ATOMS: atom_id res chain seq x y z
N MET A 1 -7.98 7.12 27.51
CA MET A 1 -6.68 7.66 27.04
C MET A 1 -6.14 6.69 25.99
N ALA A 2 -6.37 6.96 24.72
CA ALA A 2 -5.85 6.19 23.59
C ALA A 2 -5.77 7.15 22.40
N ALA A 3 -4.67 7.89 22.30
CA ALA A 3 -4.43 8.82 21.18
C ALA A 3 -2.93 8.97 20.88
N ALA A 4 -2.10 8.00 21.26
CA ALA A 4 -0.65 8.10 21.17
C ALA A 4 -0.02 7.20 20.08
N ASN A 5 -0.81 6.45 19.30
CA ASN A 5 -0.24 5.52 18.33
C ASN A 5 -1.07 5.40 17.03
N GLU A 6 -1.75 6.47 16.63
CA GLU A 6 -2.46 6.53 15.36
C GLU A 6 -1.64 7.33 14.35
N ILE A 7 -1.42 6.76 13.17
CA ILE A 7 -0.76 7.49 12.09
C ILE A 7 -1.78 8.44 11.47
N ALA A 8 -1.46 9.74 11.40
CA ALA A 8 -2.34 10.70 10.76
C ALA A 8 -2.56 10.38 9.27
N LEU A 9 -3.81 10.42 8.80
CA LEU A 9 -4.18 10.07 7.41
C LEU A 9 -3.41 10.84 6.34
N GLY A 10 -3.11 12.12 6.57
CA GLY A 10 -2.29 12.92 5.65
C GLY A 10 -0.87 12.38 5.51
N VAL A 11 -0.30 11.85 6.58
CA VAL A 11 1.02 11.20 6.57
C VAL A 11 0.93 9.86 5.83
N LYS A 12 -0.11 9.05 6.09
CA LYS A 12 -0.37 7.80 5.35
C LYS A 12 -0.43 8.06 3.84
N ALA A 13 -1.26 9.01 3.42
CA ALA A 13 -1.42 9.37 2.01
C ALA A 13 -0.12 9.87 1.37
N ALA A 14 0.71 10.61 2.11
CA ALA A 14 2.03 11.03 1.63
C ALA A 14 2.98 9.84 1.42
N PHE A 15 2.98 8.85 2.33
CA PHE A 15 3.74 7.61 2.15
C PHE A 15 3.25 6.81 0.94
N LEU A 16 1.93 6.58 0.82
CA LEU A 16 1.34 5.88 -0.31
C LEU A 16 1.77 6.52 -1.64
N TYR A 17 1.60 7.85 -1.76
CA TYR A 17 2.05 8.58 -2.94
C TYR A 17 3.57 8.48 -3.18
N ASN A 18 4.39 8.52 -2.14
CA ASN A 18 5.84 8.40 -2.31
C ASN A 18 6.24 7.01 -2.78
N PHE A 19 5.61 5.95 -2.26
CA PHE A 19 5.92 4.57 -2.67
C PHE A 19 5.68 4.34 -4.16
N THR A 20 4.62 4.93 -4.73
CA THR A 20 4.35 4.78 -6.17
C THR A 20 5.47 5.31 -7.06
N LYS A 21 6.36 6.18 -6.57
CA LYS A 21 7.49 6.75 -7.32
C LYS A 21 8.73 5.85 -7.35
N PHE A 22 8.77 4.84 -6.49
CA PHE A 22 9.97 4.06 -6.20
C PHE A 22 9.77 2.55 -6.34
N ILE A 23 8.60 2.15 -6.84
CA ILE A 23 8.20 0.77 -7.06
C ILE A 23 7.83 0.65 -8.53
N GLU A 24 8.34 -0.37 -9.20
CA GLU A 24 8.06 -0.67 -10.59
C GLU A 24 7.26 -1.98 -10.65
N TRP A 25 6.18 -1.95 -11.43
CA TRP A 25 5.30 -3.09 -11.64
C TRP A 25 5.66 -3.80 -12.95
N PRO A 26 5.51 -5.14 -13.02
CA PRO A 26 5.79 -5.88 -14.24
C PRO A 26 4.80 -5.53 -15.35
N ALA A 27 5.15 -5.82 -16.59
CA ALA A 27 4.27 -5.61 -17.75
C ALA A 27 2.97 -6.45 -17.70
N SER A 28 2.94 -7.49 -16.86
CA SER A 28 1.73 -8.29 -16.57
C SER A 28 0.75 -7.61 -15.61
N ALA A 29 1.11 -6.47 -15.02
CA ALA A 29 0.19 -5.67 -14.23
C ALA A 29 -0.95 -5.11 -15.09
N ALA A 30 -2.09 -4.85 -14.45
CA ALA A 30 -3.31 -4.44 -15.14
C ALA A 30 -3.07 -3.27 -16.11
N ASP A 31 -3.51 -3.45 -17.35
CA ASP A 31 -3.58 -2.37 -18.32
C ASP A 31 -4.76 -1.47 -17.97
N THR A 32 -4.45 -0.36 -17.33
CA THR A 32 -5.40 0.61 -16.79
C THR A 32 -5.48 1.87 -17.66
N ASN A 33 -5.16 1.76 -18.96
CA ASN A 33 -5.22 2.88 -19.92
C ASN A 33 -4.42 4.11 -19.43
N GLY A 34 -3.19 3.88 -18.96
CA GLY A 34 -2.31 4.96 -18.47
C GLY A 34 -2.62 5.48 -17.06
N ARG A 35 -3.44 4.77 -16.27
CA ARG A 35 -3.72 5.13 -14.86
C ARG A 35 -2.94 4.29 -13.87
N PHE A 36 -2.68 4.81 -12.69
CA PHE A 36 -2.19 4.04 -11.56
C PHE A 36 -3.32 3.88 -10.55
N ASN A 37 -3.85 2.67 -10.38
CA ASN A 37 -4.96 2.45 -9.46
C ASN A 37 -4.43 2.20 -8.04
N LEU A 38 -4.69 3.17 -7.16
CA LEU A 38 -4.47 3.06 -5.72
C LEU A 38 -5.80 2.66 -5.06
N CYS A 39 -5.91 1.38 -4.71
CA CYS A 39 -7.09 0.83 -4.06
C CYS A 39 -7.01 1.02 -2.54
N ILE A 40 -8.14 1.40 -1.94
CA ILE A 40 -8.28 1.67 -0.51
C ILE A 40 -9.40 0.78 0.05
N ALA A 41 -9.02 -0.08 0.99
CA ALA A 41 -9.94 -0.86 1.81
C ALA A 41 -9.94 -0.28 3.25
N ALA A 42 -10.71 0.77 3.44
CA ALA A 42 -10.87 1.46 4.73
C ALA A 42 -12.28 2.08 4.80
N SER A 43 -12.57 2.92 5.79
CA SER A 43 -13.82 3.66 5.78
C SER A 43 -13.91 4.58 4.55
N LEU A 44 -15.14 4.86 4.08
CA LEU A 44 -15.34 5.80 2.98
C LEU A 44 -14.86 7.23 3.34
N ALA A 45 -14.84 7.58 4.63
CA ALA A 45 -14.31 8.85 5.10
C ALA A 45 -12.79 8.95 4.89
N ASP A 46 -12.05 7.91 5.30
CA ASP A 46 -10.59 7.84 5.14
C ASP A 46 -10.21 7.81 3.68
N THR A 47 -10.95 7.03 2.88
CA THR A 47 -10.74 6.94 1.44
C THR A 47 -10.82 8.32 0.79
N ARG A 48 -11.85 9.12 1.10
CA ARG A 48 -11.98 10.49 0.59
C ARG A 48 -10.87 11.42 1.07
N GLN A 49 -10.33 11.22 2.27
CA GLN A 49 -9.22 12.03 2.77
C GLN A 49 -7.91 11.68 2.08
N ILE A 50 -7.62 10.39 1.87
CA ILE A 50 -6.48 9.93 1.10
C ILE A 50 -6.60 10.44 -0.35
N GLU A 51 -7.78 10.29 -0.95
CA GLU A 51 -8.08 10.81 -2.28
C GLU A 51 -7.75 12.30 -2.39
N ARG A 52 -8.18 13.15 -1.45
CA ARG A 52 -7.84 14.59 -1.49
C ARG A 52 -6.34 14.89 -1.50
N VAL A 53 -5.51 14.01 -0.94
CA VAL A 53 -4.04 14.20 -0.88
C VAL A 53 -3.35 13.66 -2.13
N VAL A 54 -3.93 12.65 -2.78
CA VAL A 54 -3.29 11.91 -3.88
C VAL A 54 -3.90 12.23 -5.25
N ASN A 55 -5.16 12.65 -5.30
CA ASN A 55 -5.90 12.90 -6.53
C ASN A 55 -5.25 13.99 -7.39
N GLY A 56 -5.23 13.77 -8.69
CA GLY A 56 -4.61 14.65 -9.68
C GLY A 56 -3.07 14.61 -9.70
N LYS A 57 -2.44 13.82 -8.83
CA LYS A 57 -0.99 13.58 -8.91
C LYS A 57 -0.70 12.49 -9.94
N SER A 58 0.47 12.61 -10.56
CA SER A 58 1.01 11.59 -11.43
C SER A 58 2.17 10.85 -10.76
N THR A 59 2.35 9.60 -11.16
CA THR A 59 3.51 8.78 -10.85
C THR A 59 3.93 8.03 -12.11
N GLN A 60 5.22 8.06 -12.45
CA GLN A 60 5.76 7.33 -13.61
C GLN A 60 4.91 7.52 -14.88
N ASP A 61 4.59 8.79 -15.20
CA ASP A 61 3.76 9.20 -16.33
C ASP A 61 2.30 8.69 -16.34
N LYS A 62 1.85 8.05 -15.26
CA LYS A 62 0.46 7.63 -15.05
C LYS A 62 -0.25 8.56 -14.06
N SER A 63 -1.51 8.90 -14.34
CA SER A 63 -2.35 9.61 -13.38
C SER A 63 -2.83 8.65 -12.28
N ILE A 64 -2.82 9.07 -11.02
CA ILE A 64 -3.27 8.21 -9.92
C ILE A 64 -4.80 8.29 -9.80
N ASP A 65 -5.45 7.12 -9.83
CA ASP A 65 -6.88 6.92 -9.63
C ASP A 65 -7.09 6.23 -8.28
N VAL A 66 -7.77 6.89 -7.33
CA VAL A 66 -8.04 6.34 -6.00
C VAL A 66 -9.37 5.60 -6.01
N ARG A 67 -9.37 4.32 -5.65
CA ARG A 67 -10.55 3.46 -5.72
C ARG A 67 -10.89 2.90 -4.35
N PHE A 68 -12.14 3.05 -3.92
CA PHE A 68 -12.65 2.33 -2.77
C PHE A 68 -12.93 0.87 -3.16
N VAL A 69 -12.44 -0.08 -2.35
CA VAL A 69 -12.72 -1.52 -2.53
C VAL A 69 -13.32 -2.09 -1.24
N SER A 70 -14.43 -2.84 -1.38
CA SER A 70 -15.04 -3.61 -0.29
C SER A 70 -14.36 -4.97 -0.16
N GLU A 71 -14.53 -5.69 0.96
CA GLU A 71 -13.93 -7.01 1.25
C GLU A 71 -14.15 -8.10 0.19
N ARG A 72 -15.06 -7.90 -0.77
CA ARG A 72 -15.32 -8.83 -1.89
C ARG A 72 -15.04 -8.22 -3.26
N GLY A 73 -14.40 -7.05 -3.27
CA GLY A 73 -14.06 -6.31 -4.46
C GLY A 73 -12.95 -6.99 -5.25
N GLN A 74 -12.99 -6.82 -6.57
CA GLN A 74 -11.94 -7.31 -7.46
C GLN A 74 -10.66 -6.49 -7.30
N LEU A 75 -9.54 -7.17 -7.04
CA LEU A 75 -8.23 -6.55 -6.83
C LEU A 75 -7.32 -6.60 -8.07
N SER A 76 -7.74 -7.27 -9.15
CA SER A 76 -6.90 -7.47 -10.34
C SER A 76 -6.43 -6.17 -10.98
N ASP A 77 -7.20 -5.10 -10.82
CA ASP A 77 -6.93 -3.81 -11.44
C ASP A 77 -6.11 -2.89 -10.52
N CYS A 78 -5.82 -3.31 -9.29
CA CYS A 78 -5.07 -2.54 -8.31
C CYS A 78 -3.58 -2.70 -8.56
N HIS A 79 -2.84 -1.58 -8.54
CA HIS A 79 -1.38 -1.61 -8.50
C HIS A 79 -0.89 -1.61 -7.05
N MET A 80 -1.56 -0.82 -6.21
CA MET A 80 -1.31 -0.74 -4.78
C MET A 80 -2.62 -0.83 -4.03
N LEU A 81 -2.64 -1.63 -2.96
CA LEU A 81 -3.76 -1.76 -2.05
C LEU A 81 -3.32 -1.26 -0.68
N TYR A 82 -3.98 -0.23 -0.17
CA TYR A 82 -3.87 0.18 1.22
C TYR A 82 -5.10 -0.27 1.99
N SER A 83 -4.90 -0.77 3.21
CA SER A 83 -5.99 -0.95 4.15
C SER A 83 -5.54 -0.63 5.57
N SER A 84 -6.42 0.08 6.29
CA SER A 84 -6.22 0.37 7.70
C SER A 84 -6.25 -0.92 8.52
N GLY A 85 -5.44 -0.99 9.57
CA GLY A 85 -5.33 -2.16 10.45
C GLY A 85 -6.60 -2.51 11.25
N GLU A 86 -7.73 -1.83 11.00
CA GLU A 86 -8.99 -2.11 11.67
C GLU A 86 -9.72 -3.26 10.95
N ALA A 87 -10.06 -4.31 11.70
CA ALA A 87 -10.98 -5.33 11.20
C ALA A 87 -12.32 -4.66 10.80
N PRO A 88 -12.94 -5.05 9.67
CA PRO A 88 -12.76 -6.31 8.94
C PRO A 88 -11.83 -6.25 7.71
N TYR A 89 -11.08 -5.16 7.49
CA TYR A 89 -10.52 -4.86 6.15
C TYR A 89 -9.30 -5.71 5.73
N TRP A 90 -8.78 -6.59 6.59
CA TRP A 90 -7.77 -7.59 6.24
C TRP A 90 -8.20 -9.00 6.68
N SER A 91 -9.03 -9.66 5.88
CA SER A 91 -9.24 -11.10 6.04
C SER A 91 -8.02 -11.85 5.49
N GLU A 92 -7.66 -12.99 6.10
CA GLU A 92 -6.59 -13.86 5.56
C GLU A 92 -6.86 -14.27 4.11
N GLN A 93 -8.13 -14.34 3.72
CA GLN A 93 -8.54 -14.63 2.36
C GLN A 93 -8.03 -13.57 1.37
N TRP A 94 -8.16 -12.29 1.71
CA TRP A 94 -7.67 -11.21 0.87
C TRP A 94 -6.16 -11.20 0.72
N LEU A 95 -5.42 -11.43 1.81
CA LEU A 95 -3.97 -11.56 1.72
C LEU A 95 -3.60 -12.71 0.78
N ARG A 96 -4.28 -13.86 0.85
CA ARG A 96 -4.06 -14.97 -0.10
C ARG A 96 -4.34 -14.59 -1.56
N GLU A 97 -5.42 -13.86 -1.83
CA GLU A 97 -5.76 -13.41 -3.19
C GLU A 97 -4.72 -12.43 -3.76
N THR A 98 -4.07 -11.64 -2.89
CA THR A 98 -3.05 -10.67 -3.34
C THR A 98 -1.73 -11.32 -3.76
N VAL A 99 -1.40 -12.51 -3.24
CA VAL A 99 -0.11 -13.19 -3.52
C VAL A 99 0.08 -13.49 -5.01
N THR A 100 -1.01 -13.78 -5.74
CA THR A 100 -0.94 -14.11 -7.17
C THR A 100 -1.02 -12.90 -8.10
N LEU A 101 -1.15 -11.69 -7.56
CA LEU A 101 -1.31 -10.47 -8.34
C LEU A 101 -0.04 -9.62 -8.28
N PRO A 102 0.30 -8.88 -9.34
CA PRO A 102 1.32 -7.83 -9.31
C PRO A 102 0.79 -6.62 -8.52
N LEU A 103 0.61 -6.80 -7.21
CA LEU A 103 -0.06 -5.87 -6.30
C LEU A 103 0.78 -5.66 -5.03
N VAL A 104 1.16 -4.42 -4.74
CA VAL A 104 1.79 -4.06 -3.47
C VAL A 104 0.73 -3.79 -2.42
N THR A 105 0.78 -4.53 -1.32
CA THR A 105 -0.08 -4.30 -0.16
C THR A 105 0.61 -3.40 0.87
N VAL A 106 -0.12 -2.42 1.39
CA VAL A 106 0.32 -1.48 2.41
C VAL A 106 -0.65 -1.51 3.58
N GLY A 107 -0.13 -1.79 4.76
CA GLY A 107 -0.91 -1.87 5.99
C GLY A 107 -0.24 -1.14 7.15
N GLU A 108 -0.81 -1.30 8.34
CA GLU A 108 -0.30 -0.72 9.58
C GLU A 108 0.12 -1.83 10.54
N GLY A 109 1.19 -1.59 11.30
CA GLY A 109 1.72 -2.53 12.27
C GLY A 109 2.76 -3.52 11.69
N GLU A 110 3.59 -4.07 12.58
CA GLU A 110 4.58 -5.10 12.19
C GLU A 110 3.92 -6.46 11.92
N ASP A 111 2.83 -6.74 12.63
CA ASP A 111 1.98 -7.92 12.48
C ASP A 111 1.40 -8.05 11.06
N PHE A 112 1.19 -6.92 10.37
CA PHE A 112 0.80 -6.92 8.96
C PHE A 112 1.85 -7.59 8.04
N ILE A 113 3.13 -7.31 8.28
CA ILE A 113 4.23 -7.94 7.53
C ILE A 113 4.27 -9.44 7.83
N GLU A 114 4.06 -9.86 9.07
CA GLU A 114 4.05 -11.29 9.41
C GLU A 114 2.92 -12.04 8.70
N ARG A 115 1.74 -11.43 8.56
CA ARG A 115 0.55 -12.03 7.95
C ARG A 115 0.56 -12.18 6.43
N GLY A 116 1.49 -11.57 5.71
CA GLY A 116 1.47 -11.61 4.23
C GLY A 116 1.71 -10.27 3.55
N GLY A 117 1.71 -9.17 4.30
CA GLY A 117 1.90 -7.83 3.77
C GLY A 117 3.26 -7.58 3.11
N VAL A 118 3.30 -6.61 2.19
CA VAL A 118 4.55 -6.15 1.55
C VAL A 118 5.15 -4.95 2.28
N ILE A 119 4.35 -3.92 2.59
CA ILE A 119 4.82 -2.71 3.29
C ILE A 119 3.98 -2.45 4.54
N GLY A 120 4.62 -2.40 5.72
CA GLY A 120 3.97 -2.11 6.99
C GLY A 120 4.39 -0.74 7.49
N LEU A 121 3.42 0.17 7.67
CA LEU A 121 3.64 1.45 8.35
C LEU A 121 3.67 1.24 9.86
N ILE A 122 4.72 1.74 10.51
CA ILE A 122 4.95 1.58 11.95
C ILE A 122 5.33 2.91 12.60
N ILE A 123 5.16 3.01 13.91
CA ILE A 123 5.62 4.16 14.69
C ILE A 123 6.86 3.74 15.47
N VAL A 124 7.97 4.45 15.25
CA VAL A 124 9.24 4.29 15.97
C VAL A 124 9.65 5.65 16.50
N ASP A 125 9.86 5.76 17.80
CA ASP A 125 10.22 7.02 18.48
C ASP A 125 9.30 8.20 18.11
N GLY A 126 7.99 7.93 18.06
CA GLY A 126 6.96 8.92 17.70
C GLY A 126 6.96 9.35 16.23
N LYS A 127 7.75 8.70 15.36
CA LYS A 127 7.81 8.98 13.92
C LYS A 127 7.29 7.81 13.12
N VAL A 128 6.59 8.13 12.04
CA VAL A 128 6.17 7.12 11.06
C VAL A 128 7.39 6.61 10.30
N ARG A 129 7.53 5.30 10.30
CA ARG A 129 8.52 4.52 9.57
C ARG A 129 7.80 3.42 8.80
N PHE A 130 8.55 2.66 8.02
CA PHE A 130 8.00 1.53 7.29
C PHE A 130 8.97 0.36 7.26
N VAL A 131 8.40 -0.85 7.24
CA VAL A 131 9.09 -2.12 7.05
C VAL A 131 8.70 -2.66 5.67
N ILE A 132 9.64 -3.28 4.96
CA ILE A 132 9.40 -3.86 3.64
C ILE A 132 9.72 -5.35 3.66
N HIS A 133 8.83 -6.17 3.10
CA HIS A 133 9.10 -7.55 2.74
C HIS A 133 9.44 -7.65 1.25
N GLU A 134 10.72 -7.51 0.93
CA GLU A 134 11.22 -7.40 -0.44
C GLU A 134 11.02 -8.70 -1.23
N ALA A 135 11.22 -9.86 -0.58
CA ALA A 135 11.05 -11.17 -1.22
C ALA A 135 9.66 -11.34 -1.86
N ARG A 136 8.60 -10.94 -1.15
CA ARG A 136 7.21 -11.05 -1.62
C ARG A 136 6.91 -10.17 -2.82
N ALA A 137 7.40 -8.93 -2.80
CA ALA A 137 7.28 -8.05 -3.97
C ALA A 137 7.95 -8.71 -5.20
N ARG A 138 9.13 -9.30 -5.00
CA ARG A 138 9.89 -9.95 -6.07
C ARG A 138 9.18 -11.19 -6.63
N GLU A 139 8.53 -11.98 -5.78
CA GLU A 139 7.71 -13.12 -6.20
C GLU A 139 6.56 -12.70 -7.15
N GLN A 140 6.07 -11.47 -7.01
CA GLN A 140 5.05 -10.87 -7.85
C GLN A 140 5.61 -10.11 -9.07
N GLY A 141 6.92 -10.19 -9.32
CA GLY A 141 7.61 -9.45 -10.39
C GLY A 141 7.73 -7.94 -10.13
N ILE A 142 7.48 -7.48 -8.90
CA ILE A 142 7.53 -6.07 -8.50
C ILE A 142 8.96 -5.73 -8.07
N VAL A 143 9.49 -4.64 -8.61
CA VAL A 143 10.84 -4.16 -8.29
C VAL A 143 10.75 -2.96 -7.37
N ILE A 144 11.32 -3.08 -6.18
CA ILE A 144 11.44 -1.97 -5.22
C ILE A 144 12.82 -1.35 -5.36
N SER A 145 12.88 -0.05 -5.65
CA SER A 145 14.16 0.64 -5.84
C SER A 145 15.04 0.59 -4.58
N SER A 146 16.35 0.48 -4.78
CA SER A 146 17.35 0.50 -3.69
C SER A 146 17.25 1.74 -2.80
N LYS A 147 16.85 2.88 -3.38
CA LYS A 147 16.60 4.13 -2.67
C LYS A 147 15.43 4.04 -1.68
N LEU A 148 14.35 3.34 -2.02
CA LEU A 148 13.25 3.13 -1.07
C LEU A 148 13.64 2.12 0.00
N LEU A 149 14.33 1.04 -0.38
CA LEU A 149 14.84 0.03 0.57
C LEU A 149 15.79 0.65 1.60
N SER A 150 16.66 1.59 1.21
CA SER A 150 17.58 2.25 2.15
C SER A 150 16.90 3.18 3.16
N LEU A 151 15.64 3.55 2.92
CA LEU A 151 14.85 4.41 3.81
C LEU A 151 13.97 3.59 4.77
N ALA A 152 13.83 2.28 4.54
CA ALA A 152 13.04 1.39 5.38
C ALA A 152 13.71 1.22 6.75
N GLN A 153 12.89 1.13 7.80
CA GLN A 153 13.37 0.77 9.14
C GLN A 153 13.97 -0.64 9.15
N ARG A 154 13.38 -1.54 8.38
CA ARG A 154 13.78 -2.94 8.25
C ARG A 154 13.35 -3.48 6.90
N VAL A 155 14.18 -4.35 6.32
CA VAL A 155 13.89 -5.08 5.09
C VAL A 155 13.97 -6.58 5.37
N VAL A 156 12.89 -7.29 5.10
CA VAL A 156 12.84 -8.76 5.09
C VAL A 156 13.13 -9.21 3.66
N ARG A 157 14.14 -10.06 3.50
CA ARG A 157 14.64 -10.52 2.19
C ARG A 157 14.37 -11.99 1.97
#